data_AF-A0A914HNF3-F1
#
_entry.id   AF-A0A914HNF3-F1
#
_cell.length_a   1.000
_cell.length_b   1.000
_cell.length_c   1.000
_cell.angle_alpha   90.00
_cell.angle_beta   90.00
_cell.angle_gamma   90.00
#
_symmetry.space_group_name_H-M   'P 1'
#
loop_
_entity.id
_entity.type
_entity.pdbx_description
1 polymer ?
#
loop_
_entity_poly.entity_id
_entity_poly.type
_entity_poly.pdbx_seq_one_letter_code
_entity_poly.pdbx_strand_id
1 'polypeptide(L)'
;MIHSNECAKNARKIQFLFTDRKVIVRNESFGIKTLNCPIGTPTIELSPNIMKKMERELLAIKEELKNAKELLSKNLEEMEEWKSIVKLEQENRIDQLRQEIAKMEQYQNEQQQNIVDLQKTVAALKEIEQIPQNRWDPSACHEDLTLSPDRLIVEHNGEISGYCSVFAERKMPKKDSGIFYYEMEMLRQEGHVRIGLGAKPMPMQRMDDWIAFHEGTYAYQSDGVFMGHDDGLRLVSATSSAAAWIWQLAKSFTRSMDI
;
A
#
# COMPACT_ATOMS: atom_id res chain seq x y z
N MET A 1 -93.34 67.02 3.98
CA MET A 1 -91.92 67.35 4.23
C MET A 1 -91.44 66.43 5.34
N ILE A 2 -90.53 65.48 5.06
CA ILE A 2 -89.05 65.60 5.24
C ILE A 2 -88.73 65.79 6.73
N HIS A 3 -87.93 65.03 7.47
CA HIS A 3 -86.99 63.90 7.32
C HIS A 3 -86.88 63.28 8.74
N SER A 4 -86.80 61.96 8.92
CA SER A 4 -85.60 61.11 8.99
C SER A 4 -84.59 61.40 10.11
N ASN A 5 -84.07 60.29 10.65
CA ASN A 5 -82.77 60.05 11.32
C ASN A 5 -82.77 59.91 12.86
N GLU A 6 -82.54 58.71 13.41
CA GLU A 6 -81.24 57.98 13.53
C GLU A 6 -80.40 58.52 14.70
N CYS A 7 -79.60 57.76 15.45
CA CYS A 7 -79.19 56.37 15.33
C CYS A 7 -78.66 55.85 16.69
N ALA A 8 -78.87 54.55 16.89
CA ALA A 8 -77.97 53.54 17.42
C ALA A 8 -77.03 53.83 18.62
N LYS A 9 -77.31 53.13 19.73
CA LYS A 9 -76.27 52.60 20.62
C LYS A 9 -75.86 51.21 20.11
N ASN A 10 -74.68 51.14 19.50
CA ASN A 10 -74.04 49.92 18.98
C ASN A 10 -73.51 49.05 20.12
N ALA A 11 -73.97 47.80 20.24
CA ALA A 11 -73.25 46.76 20.98
C ALA A 11 -72.44 45.92 19.98
N ARG A 12 -71.11 45.94 20.13
CA ARG A 12 -70.16 45.24 19.25
C ARG A 12 -69.83 43.87 19.85
N LYS A 13 -69.84 42.84 19.01
CA LYS A 13 -69.21 41.56 19.34
C LYS A 13 -67.91 41.47 18.58
N ILE A 14 -66.81 41.31 19.31
CA ILE A 14 -65.48 41.06 18.77
C ILE A 14 -65.25 39.55 18.88
N GLN A 15 -64.86 38.92 17.78
CA GLN A 15 -64.39 37.55 17.78
C GLN A 15 -62.95 37.55 17.28
N PHE A 16 -62.07 36.97 18.09
CA PHE A 16 -60.67 36.77 17.77
C PHE A 16 -60.50 35.39 17.16
N LEU A 17 -59.83 35.31 16.02
CA LEU A 17 -59.29 34.06 15.48
C LEU A 17 -57.78 34.23 15.40
N PHE A 18 -57.07 33.30 16.04
CA PHE A 18 -55.62 33.25 16.04
C PHE A 18 -55.15 32.38 14.87
N THR A 19 -54.45 33.00 13.93
CA THR A 19 -53.51 32.31 13.05
C THR A 19 -52.27 33.19 12.89
N ASP A 20 -51.12 32.54 12.81
CA ASP A 20 -49.82 33.20 12.85
C ASP A 20 -49.64 34.16 11.66
N ARG A 21 -49.64 35.46 11.98
CA ARG A 21 -49.17 36.60 11.16
C ARG A 21 -50.10 37.15 10.07
N LYS A 22 -51.26 37.73 10.45
CA LYS A 22 -51.79 39.04 9.97
C LYS A 22 -53.24 39.24 10.44
N VAL A 23 -53.52 40.37 11.10
CA VAL A 23 -54.89 40.77 11.48
C VAL A 23 -55.53 41.55 10.33
N ILE A 24 -56.58 41.01 9.74
CA ILE A 24 -57.45 41.73 8.79
C ILE A 24 -58.81 41.92 9.45
N VAL A 25 -59.19 43.17 9.74
CA VAL A 25 -60.48 43.53 10.31
C VAL A 25 -61.46 43.81 9.17
N ARG A 26 -62.50 42.98 9.00
CA ARG A 26 -63.68 43.32 8.19
C ARG A 26 -64.84 43.71 9.09
N ASN A 27 -65.43 44.86 8.78
CA ASN A 27 -66.61 45.40 9.44
C ASN A 27 -67.83 45.04 8.58
N GLU A 28 -68.59 44.01 8.97
CA GLU A 28 -69.86 43.68 8.34
C GLU A 28 -70.98 43.90 9.36
N SER A 29 -71.67 45.04 9.24
CA SER A 29 -72.79 45.42 10.07
C SER A 29 -74.05 44.63 9.68
N PHE A 30 -74.52 43.74 10.56
CA PHE A 30 -75.84 43.12 10.47
C PHE A 30 -76.79 43.73 11.51
N GLY A 31 -77.87 44.36 11.05
CA GLY A 31 -78.82 45.08 11.88
C GLY A 31 -79.69 44.16 12.74
N ILE A 32 -79.62 44.31 14.05
CA ILE A 32 -80.56 43.71 15.01
C ILE A 32 -81.47 44.83 15.51
N LYS A 33 -82.79 44.70 15.32
CA LYS A 33 -83.80 45.61 15.91
C LYS A 33 -84.10 45.16 17.34
N THR A 34 -83.69 45.95 18.33
CA THR A 34 -84.13 45.83 19.72
C THR A 34 -85.39 46.66 19.96
N LEU A 35 -86.50 46.02 20.34
CA LEU A 35 -87.69 46.70 20.88
C LEU A 35 -87.50 46.89 22.39
N ASN A 36 -87.60 48.13 22.88
CA ASN A 36 -87.60 48.44 24.31
C ASN A 36 -88.94 48.06 24.93
N CYS A 37 -88.95 47.24 25.98
CA CYS A 37 -90.03 47.15 26.97
C CYS A 37 -89.44 46.76 28.34
N PRO A 38 -90.00 47.22 29.48
CA PRO A 38 -89.32 47.25 30.77
C PRO A 38 -89.52 45.97 31.60
N ILE A 39 -88.46 45.60 32.33
CA ILE A 39 -88.42 44.62 33.44
C ILE A 39 -88.81 43.19 33.06
N GLY A 40 -87.91 42.54 32.32
CA GLY A 40 -87.82 41.10 32.16
C GLY A 40 -86.44 40.81 31.57
N THR A 41 -85.72 39.82 32.09
CA THR A 41 -84.45 39.38 31.50
C THR A 41 -84.64 39.20 29.99
N PRO A 42 -83.89 39.90 29.13
CA PRO A 42 -84.08 39.79 27.69
C PRO A 42 -83.63 38.40 27.24
N THR A 43 -84.59 37.50 27.07
CA THR A 43 -84.36 36.21 26.42
C THR A 43 -84.15 36.49 24.94
N ILE A 44 -82.90 36.48 24.50
CA ILE A 44 -82.55 36.60 23.08
C ILE A 44 -82.89 35.25 22.44
N GLU A 45 -84.09 35.13 21.88
CA GLU A 45 -84.47 33.96 21.08
C GLU A 45 -83.79 34.04 19.71
N LEU A 46 -82.76 33.22 19.52
CA LEU A 46 -82.12 33.03 18.23
C LEU A 46 -83.11 32.39 17.24
N SER A 47 -83.25 32.99 16.05
CA SER A 47 -84.06 32.42 14.98
C SER A 47 -83.67 30.96 14.71
N PRO A 48 -84.64 30.03 14.58
CA PRO A 48 -84.39 28.61 14.31
C PRO A 48 -83.47 28.34 13.11
N ASN A 49 -83.45 29.25 12.12
CA ASN A 49 -82.58 29.16 10.95
C ASN A 49 -81.09 29.40 11.28
N ILE A 50 -80.80 30.25 12.27
CA ILE A 50 -79.43 30.53 12.74
C ILE A 50 -78.93 29.32 13.54
N MET A 51 -79.79 28.73 14.38
CA MET A 51 -79.47 27.54 15.17
C MET A 51 -79.11 26.34 14.28
N LYS A 52 -79.92 26.04 13.26
CA LYS A 52 -79.63 24.99 12.27
C LYS A 52 -78.38 25.25 11.43
N LYS A 53 -77.97 26.52 11.26
CA LYS A 53 -76.72 26.86 10.57
C LYS A 53 -75.53 26.56 11.49
N MET A 54 -75.59 26.98 12.74
CA MET A 54 -74.55 26.70 13.74
C MET A 54 -74.35 25.19 13.98
N GLU A 55 -75.44 24.42 14.05
CA GLU A 55 -75.34 22.96 14.20
C GLU A 55 -74.61 22.28 13.03
N ARG A 56 -74.87 22.74 11.80
CA ARG A 56 -74.16 22.24 10.60
C ARG A 56 -72.69 22.62 10.61
N GLU A 57 -72.36 23.84 10.98
CA GLU A 57 -70.96 24.29 11.11
C GLU A 57 -70.22 23.52 12.21
N LEU A 58 -70.87 23.28 13.35
CA LEU A 58 -70.28 22.52 14.46
C LEU A 58 -70.04 21.05 14.07
N LEU A 59 -70.95 20.44 13.31
CA LEU A 59 -70.78 19.10 12.78
C LEU A 59 -69.61 19.04 11.77
N ALA A 60 -69.50 20.02 10.87
CA ALA A 60 -68.40 20.11 9.91
C ALA A 60 -67.04 20.22 10.61
N ILE A 61 -66.92 21.10 11.61
CA ILE A 61 -65.68 21.25 12.40
C ILE A 61 -65.33 19.95 13.14
N LYS A 62 -66.32 19.22 13.65
CA LYS A 62 -66.09 17.96 14.35
C LYS A 62 -65.52 16.90 13.42
N GLU A 63 -66.00 16.82 12.18
CA GLU A 63 -65.47 15.87 11.20
C GLU A 63 -64.07 16.28 10.72
N GLU A 64 -63.81 17.57 10.51
CA GLU A 64 -62.47 18.08 10.21
C GLU A 64 -61.47 17.74 11.32
N LEU A 65 -61.86 17.93 12.59
CA LEU A 65 -61.01 17.60 13.73
C LEU A 65 -60.69 16.10 13.80
N LYS A 66 -61.68 15.25 13.51
CA LYS A 66 -61.51 13.80 13.47
C LYS A 66 -60.52 13.39 12.37
N ASN A 67 -60.69 13.93 11.17
CA ASN A 67 -59.79 13.66 10.03
C ASN A 67 -58.36 14.14 10.33
N ALA A 68 -58.21 15.33 10.93
CA ALA A 68 -56.90 15.87 11.33
C ALA A 68 -56.21 14.98 12.37
N LYS A 69 -56.95 14.45 13.35
CA LYS A 69 -56.41 13.53 14.35
C LYS A 69 -55.92 12.22 13.72
N GLU A 70 -56.68 11.67 12.77
CA GLU A 70 -56.29 10.45 12.07
C GLU A 70 -55.03 10.66 11.21
N LEU A 71 -54.94 11.80 10.53
CA LEU A 71 -53.75 12.17 9.76
C LEU A 71 -52.50 12.32 10.64
N LEU A 72 -52.64 12.95 11.81
CA LEU A 72 -51.54 13.08 12.77
C LEU A 72 -51.06 11.72 13.30
N SER A 73 -51.96 10.77 13.54
CA SER A 73 -51.59 9.41 13.96
C SER A 73 -50.74 8.72 12.91
N LYS A 74 -51.19 8.74 11.64
CA LYS A 74 -50.46 8.13 10.51
C LYS A 74 -49.07 8.75 10.33
N ASN A 75 -48.98 10.09 10.37
CA ASN A 75 -47.70 10.77 10.24
C ASN A 75 -46.72 10.45 11.39
N LEU A 76 -47.23 10.17 12.60
CA LEU A 76 -46.41 9.80 13.74
C LEU A 76 -45.88 8.36 13.60
N GLU A 77 -46.74 7.43 13.17
CA GLU A 77 -46.36 6.05 12.85
C GLU A 77 -45.27 6.01 11.77
N GLU A 78 -45.46 6.74 10.66
CA GLU A 78 -44.47 6.86 9.59
C GLU A 78 -43.13 7.42 10.10
N MET A 79 -43.17 8.39 11.01
CA MET A 79 -41.95 8.98 11.60
C MET A 79 -41.17 7.97 12.45
N GLU A 80 -41.86 7.12 13.21
CA GLU A 80 -41.22 6.07 14.02
C GLU A 80 -40.59 4.99 13.14
N GLU A 81 -41.24 4.63 12.04
CA GLU A 81 -40.69 3.72 11.03
C GLU A 81 -39.43 4.31 10.38
N TRP A 82 -39.50 5.56 9.89
CA TRP A 82 -38.35 6.25 9.31
C TRP A 82 -37.18 6.36 10.26
N LYS A 83 -37.44 6.64 11.55
CA LYS A 83 -36.41 6.68 12.58
C LYS A 83 -35.68 5.35 12.74
N SER A 84 -36.43 4.24 12.67
CA SER A 84 -35.88 2.89 12.76
C SER A 84 -35.03 2.55 11.53
N ILE A 85 -35.49 2.91 10.33
CA ILE A 85 -34.75 2.72 9.07
C ILE A 85 -33.43 3.48 9.08
N VAL A 86 -33.46 4.78 9.44
CA VAL A 86 -32.26 5.62 9.48
C VAL A 86 -31.24 5.08 10.47
N LYS A 87 -31.70 4.62 11.65
CA LYS A 87 -30.83 4.04 12.66
C LYS A 87 -30.15 2.77 12.14
N LEU A 88 -30.91 1.86 11.52
CA LEU A 88 -30.36 0.63 10.95
C LEU A 88 -29.34 0.93 9.84
N GLU A 89 -29.61 1.91 8.99
CA GLU A 89 -28.69 2.31 7.93
C GLU A 89 -27.38 2.88 8.49
N GLN A 90 -27.45 3.66 9.57
CA GLN A 90 -26.25 4.15 10.27
C GLN A 90 -25.43 3.01 10.88
N GLU A 91 -26.07 2.06 11.55
CA GLU A 91 -25.40 0.88 12.12
C GLU A 91 -24.69 0.07 11.04
N ASN A 92 -25.36 -0.20 9.92
CA ASN A 92 -24.77 -0.92 8.78
C ASN A 92 -23.53 -0.21 8.21
N ARG A 93 -23.56 1.12 8.07
CA ARG A 93 -22.42 1.91 7.59
C ARG A 93 -21.25 1.86 8.60
N ILE A 94 -21.53 1.91 9.89
CA ILE A 94 -20.51 1.80 10.94
C ILE A 94 -19.83 0.44 10.88
N ASP A 95 -20.60 -0.64 10.69
CA ASP A 95 -20.04 -1.98 10.62
C ASP A 95 -19.21 -2.20 9.34
N GLN A 96 -19.62 -1.63 8.21
CA GLN A 96 -18.80 -1.61 7.00
C GLN A 96 -17.46 -0.89 7.22
N LEU A 97 -17.48 0.29 7.83
CA LEU A 97 -16.25 1.04 8.13
C LEU A 97 -15.32 0.28 9.10
N ARG A 98 -15.88 -0.39 10.10
CA ARG A 98 -15.10 -1.24 11.02
C ARG A 98 -14.41 -2.39 10.29
N GLN A 99 -15.09 -3.03 9.34
CA GLN A 99 -14.48 -4.09 8.53
C GLN A 99 -13.35 -3.56 7.63
N GLU A 100 -13.50 -2.37 7.05
CA GLU A 100 -12.43 -1.75 6.25
C GLU A 100 -11.22 -1.37 7.11
N ILE A 101 -11.43 -0.82 8.31
CA ILE A 101 -10.35 -0.51 9.25
C ILE A 101 -9.57 -1.78 9.63
N ALA A 102 -10.26 -2.87 9.98
CA ALA A 102 -9.62 -4.13 10.33
C ALA A 102 -8.74 -4.68 9.18
N LYS A 103 -9.20 -4.57 7.92
CA LYS A 103 -8.41 -4.95 6.75
C LYS A 103 -7.18 -4.06 6.57
N MET A 104 -7.31 -2.76 6.78
CA MET A 104 -6.19 -1.82 6.69
C MET A 104 -5.15 -2.06 7.79
N GLU A 105 -5.58 -2.35 9.01
CA GLU A 105 -4.68 -2.70 10.14
C GLU A 105 -3.90 -3.99 9.85
N GLN A 106 -4.57 -5.02 9.30
CA GLN A 106 -3.91 -6.25 8.90
C GLN A 106 -2.82 -5.98 7.85
N TYR A 107 -3.15 -5.22 6.80
CA TYR A 107 -2.20 -4.87 5.75
C TYR A 107 -1.00 -4.09 6.31
N GLN A 108 -1.24 -3.15 7.22
CA GLN A 108 -0.17 -2.37 7.85
C GLN A 108 0.77 -3.26 8.67
N ASN A 109 0.23 -4.23 9.42
CA ASN A 109 1.03 -5.18 10.20
C ASN A 109 1.89 -6.08 9.29
N GLU A 110 1.34 -6.55 8.17
CA GLU A 110 2.08 -7.34 7.18
C GLU A 110 3.25 -6.53 6.58
N GLN A 111 3.02 -5.25 6.24
CA GLN A 111 4.10 -4.36 5.76
C GLN A 111 5.18 -4.14 6.82
N GLN A 112 4.78 -3.93 8.08
CA GLN A 112 5.72 -3.73 9.18
C GLN A 112 6.63 -4.96 9.39
N GLN A 113 6.06 -6.16 9.30
CA GLN A 113 6.81 -7.41 9.40
C GLN A 113 7.82 -7.56 8.25
N ASN A 114 7.39 -7.26 7.01
CA ASN A 114 8.28 -7.31 5.84
C ASN A 114 9.47 -6.35 5.97
N ILE A 115 9.25 -5.15 6.51
CA ILE A 115 10.33 -4.18 6.75
C ILE A 115 11.36 -4.75 7.75
N VAL A 116 10.90 -5.36 8.84
CA VAL A 116 11.79 -5.95 9.85
C VAL A 116 12.63 -7.07 9.24
N ASP A 117 12.04 -7.92 8.41
CA ASP A 117 12.77 -9.01 7.79
C ASP A 117 13.75 -8.53 6.72
N LEU A 118 13.39 -7.51 5.92
CA LEU A 118 14.33 -6.84 5.01
C LEU A 118 15.51 -6.21 5.76
N GLN A 119 15.27 -5.55 6.90
CA GLN A 119 16.34 -4.98 7.72
C GLN A 119 17.31 -6.06 8.23
N LYS A 120 16.82 -7.24 8.62
CA LYS A 120 17.67 -8.37 9.00
C LYS A 120 18.53 -8.85 7.83
N THR A 121 17.95 -8.97 6.63
CA THR A 121 18.69 -9.38 5.44
C THR A 121 19.77 -8.37 5.07
N VAL A 122 19.45 -7.08 5.11
CA VAL A 122 20.43 -6.01 4.83
C VAL A 122 21.56 -6.03 5.86
N ALA A 123 21.26 -6.28 7.14
CA ALA A 123 22.29 -6.42 8.18
C ALA A 123 23.23 -7.60 7.89
N ALA A 124 22.69 -8.76 7.51
CA ALA A 124 23.49 -9.93 7.15
C ALA A 124 24.37 -9.68 5.90
N LEU A 125 23.84 -8.99 4.87
CA LEU A 125 24.62 -8.63 3.68
C LEU A 125 25.76 -7.67 4.01
N LYS A 126 25.52 -6.71 4.91
CA LYS A 126 26.55 -5.77 5.37
C LYS A 126 27.69 -6.45 6.12
N GLU A 127 27.43 -7.59 6.77
CA GLU A 127 28.49 -8.42 7.36
C GLU A 127 29.33 -9.13 6.29
N ILE A 128 28.71 -9.54 5.17
CA ILE A 128 29.42 -10.18 4.03
C ILE A 128 30.30 -9.17 3.28
N GLU A 129 29.82 -7.94 3.04
CA GLU A 129 30.63 -6.87 2.42
C GLU A 129 31.88 -6.51 3.24
N GLN A 130 31.85 -6.77 4.55
CA GLN A 130 33.00 -6.55 5.44
C GLN A 130 34.03 -7.69 5.39
N ILE A 131 33.77 -8.79 4.67
CA ILE A 131 34.77 -9.82 4.41
C ILE A 131 35.82 -9.19 3.49
N PRO A 132 37.07 -8.99 3.97
CA PRO A 132 38.09 -8.32 3.17
C PRO A 132 38.32 -9.09 1.87
N GLN A 133 38.21 -8.40 0.73
CA GLN A 133 38.51 -8.95 -0.57
C GLN A 133 39.90 -9.60 -0.55
N ASN A 134 39.97 -10.88 -0.89
CA ASN A 134 41.24 -11.61 -0.92
C ASN A 134 42.09 -11.06 -2.07
N ARG A 135 43.37 -10.81 -1.79
CA ARG A 135 44.32 -10.19 -2.72
C ARG A 135 45.43 -11.18 -3.07
N TRP A 136 46.20 -10.89 -4.10
CA TRP A 136 47.41 -11.63 -4.42
C TRP A 136 48.48 -11.40 -3.34
N ASP A 137 49.16 -12.47 -2.94
CA ASP A 137 50.24 -12.46 -1.95
C ASP A 137 51.57 -12.13 -2.64
N PRO A 138 52.20 -10.96 -2.35
CA PRO A 138 53.49 -10.61 -2.92
C PRO A 138 54.61 -11.59 -2.54
N SER A 139 54.49 -12.25 -1.38
CA SER A 139 55.50 -13.23 -0.91
C SER A 139 55.35 -14.61 -1.56
N ALA A 140 54.22 -14.88 -2.20
CA ALA A 140 53.94 -16.08 -2.96
C ALA A 140 53.65 -15.74 -4.44
N CYS A 141 54.35 -14.74 -4.96
CA CYS A 141 54.30 -14.29 -6.35
C CYS A 141 55.64 -14.56 -7.02
N HIS A 142 55.62 -15.10 -8.24
CA HIS A 142 56.83 -15.33 -9.03
C HIS A 142 57.50 -14.00 -9.38
N GLU A 143 58.83 -13.97 -9.48
CA GLU A 143 59.59 -12.75 -9.79
C GLU A 143 59.26 -12.14 -11.17
N ASP A 144 58.87 -12.99 -12.13
CA ASP A 144 58.43 -12.56 -13.47
C ASP A 144 56.98 -12.06 -13.54
N LEU A 145 56.26 -12.07 -12.40
CA LEU A 145 54.91 -11.53 -12.32
C LEU A 145 54.91 -10.17 -11.62
N THR A 146 54.17 -9.24 -12.20
CA THR A 146 53.95 -7.91 -11.63
C THR A 146 52.55 -7.83 -11.06
N LEU A 147 52.42 -7.37 -9.80
CA LEU A 147 51.14 -7.13 -9.14
C LEU A 147 50.76 -5.65 -9.23
N SER A 148 49.47 -5.37 -9.43
CA SER A 148 48.94 -4.02 -9.31
C SER A 148 49.02 -3.48 -7.87
N PRO A 149 48.92 -2.15 -7.65
CA PRO A 149 48.97 -1.57 -6.30
C PRO A 149 47.91 -2.11 -5.32
N ASP A 150 46.71 -2.43 -5.83
CA ASP A 150 45.62 -3.03 -5.05
C ASP A 150 45.76 -4.57 -4.91
N ARG A 151 46.74 -5.16 -5.61
CA ARG A 151 47.03 -6.61 -5.66
C ARG A 151 45.84 -7.44 -6.12
N LEU A 152 45.02 -6.89 -7.02
CA LEU A 152 43.90 -7.62 -7.65
C LEU A 152 44.23 -8.07 -9.07
N ILE A 153 45.17 -7.41 -9.74
CA ILE A 153 45.63 -7.75 -11.09
C ILE A 153 47.04 -8.31 -11.02
N VAL A 154 47.28 -9.36 -11.81
CA VAL A 154 48.59 -9.96 -12.04
C VAL A 154 48.90 -9.88 -13.53
N GLU A 155 50.10 -9.39 -13.86
CA GLU A 155 50.60 -9.26 -15.22
C GLU A 155 51.90 -10.04 -15.38
N HIS A 156 52.07 -10.68 -16.53
CA HIS A 156 53.30 -11.36 -16.92
C HIS A 156 53.94 -10.57 -18.08
N ASN A 157 55.14 -10.02 -17.85
CA ASN A 157 55.77 -9.07 -18.79
C ASN A 157 56.40 -9.74 -20.04
N GLY A 158 56.33 -11.07 -20.15
CA GLY A 158 56.64 -11.79 -21.39
C GLY A 158 58.12 -11.89 -21.77
N GLU A 159 59.03 -11.35 -20.97
CA GLU A 159 60.48 -11.38 -21.27
C GLU A 159 61.11 -12.78 -21.08
N ILE A 160 60.52 -13.64 -20.25
CA ILE A 160 61.02 -14.98 -19.95
C ILE A 160 59.97 -16.03 -20.31
N SER A 161 60.37 -17.03 -21.12
CA SER A 161 59.51 -18.16 -21.47
C SER A 161 59.46 -19.16 -20.32
N GLY A 162 58.42 -19.11 -19.48
CA GLY A 162 58.35 -19.97 -18.29
C GLY A 162 56.98 -20.09 -17.65
N TYR A 163 56.88 -21.01 -16.69
CA TYR A 163 55.70 -21.15 -15.86
C TYR A 163 55.83 -20.29 -14.61
N CYS A 164 54.92 -19.34 -14.46
CA CYS A 164 54.85 -18.43 -13.33
C CYS A 164 53.52 -18.65 -12.60
N SER A 165 53.49 -18.49 -11.28
CA SER A 165 52.24 -18.56 -10.51
C SER A 165 52.19 -17.48 -9.44
N VAL A 166 51.01 -17.29 -8.88
CA VAL A 166 50.78 -16.45 -7.70
C VAL A 166 49.68 -17.07 -6.85
N PHE A 167 49.81 -16.98 -5.53
CA PHE A 167 48.78 -17.42 -4.60
C PHE A 167 48.03 -16.23 -3.99
N ALA A 168 46.78 -16.47 -3.60
CA ALA A 168 46.03 -15.50 -2.81
C ALA A 168 46.55 -15.44 -1.36
N GLU A 169 46.54 -14.25 -0.77
CA GLU A 169 47.02 -13.94 0.58
C GLU A 169 46.30 -14.76 1.67
N ARG A 170 45.01 -15.01 1.48
CA ARG A 170 44.21 -15.82 2.39
C ARG A 170 43.92 -17.18 1.80
N LYS A 171 44.14 -18.21 2.62
CA LYS A 171 43.71 -19.58 2.35
C LYS A 171 42.18 -19.65 2.40
N MET A 172 41.64 -20.63 1.69
CA MET A 172 40.22 -20.97 1.81
C MET A 172 39.88 -21.28 3.28
N PRO A 173 38.80 -20.69 3.85
CA PRO A 173 38.44 -20.94 5.23
C PRO A 173 38.05 -22.41 5.43
N LYS A 174 38.62 -23.06 6.46
CA LYS A 174 38.47 -24.52 6.70
C LYS A 174 37.29 -24.91 7.57
N LYS A 175 36.74 -23.98 8.36
CA LYS A 175 35.97 -24.36 9.56
C LYS A 175 34.45 -24.33 9.39
N ASP A 176 33.89 -23.52 8.49
CA ASP A 176 32.41 -23.36 8.40
C ASP A 176 31.88 -23.15 6.96
N SER A 177 32.72 -23.31 5.94
CA SER A 177 32.41 -22.92 4.56
C SER A 177 32.07 -24.14 3.71
N GLY A 178 30.77 -24.41 3.55
CA GLY A 178 30.28 -25.47 2.65
C GLY A 178 30.63 -25.22 1.17
N ILE A 179 30.82 -23.96 0.75
CA ILE A 179 31.14 -23.56 -0.62
C ILE A 179 32.07 -22.34 -0.60
N PHE A 180 33.12 -22.34 -1.44
CA PHE A 180 33.98 -21.19 -1.72
C PHE A 180 33.87 -20.82 -3.19
N TYR A 181 33.74 -19.52 -3.48
CA TYR A 181 33.57 -19.00 -4.84
C TYR A 181 34.51 -17.82 -5.07
N TYR A 182 35.13 -17.78 -6.24
CA TYR A 182 35.92 -16.66 -6.72
C TYR A 182 35.74 -16.54 -8.22
N GLU A 183 35.85 -15.31 -8.72
CA GLU A 183 35.85 -15.01 -10.15
C GLU A 183 37.20 -14.44 -10.54
N MET A 184 37.53 -14.60 -11.81
CA MET A 184 38.71 -13.99 -12.41
C MET A 184 38.32 -13.43 -13.77
N GLU A 185 38.78 -12.22 -14.05
CA GLU A 185 38.65 -11.60 -15.35
C GLU A 185 39.98 -11.70 -16.09
N MET A 186 39.95 -12.22 -17.32
CA MET A 186 41.12 -12.26 -18.19
C MET A 186 41.22 -10.95 -18.97
N LEU A 187 42.14 -10.07 -18.58
CA LEU A 187 42.31 -8.76 -19.22
C LEU A 187 43.09 -8.83 -20.55
N ARG A 188 44.06 -9.75 -20.65
CA ARG A 188 44.86 -10.01 -21.86
C ARG A 188 45.33 -11.46 -21.84
N GLN A 189 45.37 -12.12 -23.00
CA GLN A 189 45.86 -13.50 -23.11
C GLN A 189 46.85 -13.66 -24.27
N GLU A 190 48.12 -13.74 -23.92
CA GLU A 190 49.22 -14.08 -24.83
C GLU A 190 49.94 -15.31 -24.27
N GLY A 191 49.27 -16.47 -24.36
CA GLY A 191 49.75 -17.74 -23.81
C GLY A 191 48.67 -18.56 -23.10
N HIS A 192 49.13 -19.54 -22.32
CA HIS A 192 48.26 -20.40 -21.52
C HIS A 192 48.16 -19.87 -20.09
N VAL A 193 46.94 -19.50 -19.68
CA VAL A 193 46.64 -19.13 -18.30
C VAL A 193 46.03 -20.34 -17.59
N ARG A 194 46.44 -20.59 -16.34
CA ARG A 194 45.88 -21.67 -15.51
C ARG A 194 45.28 -21.09 -14.24
N ILE A 195 44.01 -21.39 -14.01
CA ILE A 195 43.23 -20.89 -12.87
C ILE A 195 42.87 -22.08 -12.00
N GLY A 196 43.22 -22.05 -10.72
CA GLY A 196 43.16 -23.25 -9.90
C GLY A 196 43.38 -23.06 -8.41
N LEU A 197 43.49 -24.18 -7.72
CA LEU A 197 43.71 -24.31 -6.30
C LEU A 197 45.02 -25.06 -6.06
N GLY A 198 45.81 -24.63 -5.07
CA GLY A 198 47.02 -25.31 -4.65
C GLY A 198 47.16 -25.33 -3.13
N ALA A 199 47.68 -26.42 -2.58
CA ALA A 199 47.74 -26.64 -1.13
C ALA A 199 48.81 -25.80 -0.41
N LYS A 200 49.89 -25.39 -1.08
CA LYS A 200 51.02 -24.64 -0.50
C LYS A 200 51.69 -23.75 -1.56
N PRO A 201 52.20 -22.55 -1.19
CA PRO A 201 53.19 -21.86 -1.99
C PRO A 201 54.41 -22.78 -2.15
N MET A 202 54.64 -23.28 -3.35
CA MET A 202 55.79 -24.13 -3.67
C MET A 202 57.03 -23.25 -3.90
N PRO A 203 58.27 -23.75 -3.73
CA PRO A 203 59.47 -22.98 -4.02
C PRO A 203 59.50 -22.61 -5.51
N MET A 204 59.13 -21.37 -5.80
CA MET A 204 58.84 -20.83 -7.14
C MET A 204 60.12 -20.56 -7.95
N GLN A 205 61.23 -21.24 -7.66
CA GLN A 205 62.56 -20.78 -8.08
C GLN A 205 63.25 -21.60 -9.16
N ARG A 206 62.74 -22.74 -9.65
CA ARG A 206 63.35 -23.40 -10.82
C ARG A 206 62.37 -24.13 -11.74
N MET A 207 62.60 -23.87 -13.02
CA MET A 207 61.82 -24.13 -14.24
C MET A 207 61.68 -25.59 -14.69
N ASP A 208 62.05 -26.56 -13.87
CA ASP A 208 62.15 -27.95 -14.34
C ASP A 208 61.00 -28.84 -13.86
N ASP A 209 60.24 -28.41 -12.84
CA ASP A 209 59.14 -29.19 -12.26
C ASP A 209 57.79 -28.47 -12.40
N TRP A 210 56.83 -29.17 -12.98
CA TRP A 210 55.60 -28.63 -13.52
C TRP A 210 54.58 -28.34 -12.41
N ILE A 211 53.98 -27.14 -12.42
CA ILE A 211 52.94 -26.70 -11.45
C ILE A 211 51.74 -27.67 -11.38
N ALA A 212 51.44 -28.36 -12.47
CA ALA A 212 50.34 -29.33 -12.56
C ALA A 212 50.66 -30.74 -11.99
N PHE A 213 51.91 -31.01 -11.60
CA PHE A 213 52.38 -32.32 -11.15
C PHE A 213 52.69 -32.38 -9.65
N HIS A 214 52.36 -31.33 -8.89
CA HIS A 214 52.49 -31.35 -7.44
C HIS A 214 51.19 -31.78 -6.77
N GLU A 215 51.30 -32.73 -5.84
CA GLU A 215 50.19 -33.27 -5.07
C GLU A 215 49.37 -32.14 -4.42
N GLY A 216 48.06 -32.18 -4.65
CA GLY A 216 47.12 -31.18 -4.11
C GLY A 216 47.03 -29.88 -4.91
N THR A 217 47.37 -29.90 -6.21
CA THR A 217 47.10 -28.80 -7.15
C THR A 217 46.10 -29.22 -8.22
N TYR A 218 45.13 -28.35 -8.50
CA TYR A 218 44.10 -28.54 -9.52
C TYR A 218 43.89 -27.24 -10.28
N ALA A 219 43.87 -27.27 -11.61
CA ALA A 219 43.68 -26.05 -12.40
C ALA A 219 42.93 -26.32 -13.71
N TYR A 220 42.22 -25.30 -14.18
CA TYR A 220 41.72 -25.21 -15.54
C TYR A 220 42.65 -24.33 -16.36
N GLN A 221 43.09 -24.85 -17.50
CA GLN A 221 43.83 -24.08 -18.49
C GLN A 221 42.87 -23.31 -19.41
N SER A 222 43.33 -22.20 -19.98
CA SER A 222 42.55 -21.32 -20.85
C SER A 222 42.04 -21.98 -22.14
N ASP A 223 42.58 -23.14 -22.53
CA ASP A 223 42.08 -23.97 -23.65
C ASP A 223 41.01 -25.01 -23.22
N GLY A 224 40.60 -24.99 -21.95
CA GLY A 224 39.58 -25.88 -21.40
C GLY A 224 40.14 -27.21 -20.88
N VAL A 225 41.46 -27.41 -20.88
CA VAL A 225 42.07 -28.61 -20.28
C VAL A 225 42.05 -28.51 -18.76
N PHE A 226 41.47 -29.51 -18.11
CA PHE A 226 41.59 -29.70 -16.67
C PHE A 226 42.89 -30.43 -16.33
N MET A 227 43.61 -29.93 -15.32
CA MET A 227 44.86 -30.48 -14.83
C MET A 227 44.76 -30.78 -13.33
N GLY A 228 45.20 -31.98 -12.93
CA GLY A 228 45.27 -32.41 -11.54
C GLY A 228 46.29 -33.55 -11.38
N HIS A 229 46.75 -33.75 -10.15
CA HIS A 229 47.88 -34.64 -9.82
C HIS A 229 47.68 -36.14 -10.11
N ASP A 230 46.44 -36.64 -10.27
CA ASP A 230 46.21 -38.08 -10.43
C ASP A 230 46.05 -38.49 -11.91
N ASP A 231 46.92 -39.44 -12.33
CA ASP A 231 47.10 -40.06 -13.66
C ASP A 231 45.86 -40.79 -14.25
N GLY A 232 44.63 -40.47 -13.85
CA GLY A 232 43.45 -41.28 -14.15
C GLY A 232 42.22 -40.55 -14.72
N LEU A 233 42.14 -39.22 -14.67
CA LEU A 233 40.94 -38.49 -15.14
C LEU A 233 41.23 -37.69 -16.42
N ARG A 234 41.29 -38.41 -17.55
CA ARG A 234 40.94 -37.81 -18.85
C ARG A 234 39.41 -37.72 -18.94
N LEU A 235 38.81 -36.76 -18.22
CA LEU A 235 37.38 -36.52 -18.26
C LEU A 235 37.07 -35.28 -19.11
N VAL A 236 36.54 -35.60 -20.30
CA VAL A 236 35.55 -34.90 -21.13
C VAL A 236 35.35 -33.41 -20.83
N SER A 237 35.56 -32.59 -21.87
CA SER A 237 35.15 -31.17 -21.98
C SER A 237 33.99 -30.81 -21.04
N ALA A 238 34.22 -29.92 -20.09
CA ALA A 238 33.22 -29.48 -19.14
C ALA A 238 32.01 -28.86 -19.88
N THR A 239 30.88 -29.57 -19.89
CA THR A 239 29.59 -29.08 -20.38
C THR A 239 28.71 -28.52 -19.25
N SER A 240 29.32 -28.09 -18.13
CA SER A 240 28.56 -27.33 -17.13
C SER A 240 28.22 -25.95 -17.72
N SER A 241 26.94 -25.59 -17.66
CA SER A 241 26.36 -24.40 -18.29
C SER A 241 27.03 -23.07 -17.90
N ALA A 242 27.64 -22.98 -16.72
CA ALA A 242 28.40 -21.81 -16.28
C ALA A 242 29.77 -21.69 -16.98
N ALA A 243 30.52 -22.80 -17.09
CA ALA A 243 31.81 -22.81 -17.80
C ALA A 243 31.60 -22.62 -19.32
N ALA A 244 30.53 -23.17 -19.88
CA ALA A 244 30.15 -22.97 -21.27
C ALA A 244 29.77 -21.51 -21.58
N TRP A 245 29.11 -20.81 -20.66
CA TRP A 245 28.78 -19.38 -20.81
C TRP A 245 30.00 -18.48 -20.73
N ILE A 246 30.90 -18.70 -19.75
CA ILE A 246 32.17 -17.98 -19.65
C ILE A 246 33.02 -18.21 -20.91
N TRP A 247 33.04 -19.43 -21.44
CA TRP A 247 33.77 -19.76 -22.67
C TRP A 247 33.15 -19.14 -23.93
N GLN A 248 31.82 -19.06 -24.04
CA GLN A 248 31.16 -18.34 -25.14
C GLN A 248 31.39 -16.83 -25.09
N LEU A 249 31.48 -16.23 -23.89
CA LEU A 249 31.79 -14.82 -23.70
C LEU A 249 33.25 -14.49 -24.06
N ALA A 250 34.20 -15.35 -23.68
CA ALA A 250 35.61 -15.18 -24.05
C ALA A 250 35.83 -15.30 -25.58
N LYS A 251 35.04 -16.13 -26.26
CA LYS A 251 35.12 -16.33 -27.72
C LYS A 251 34.52 -15.18 -28.53
N SER A 252 33.61 -14.39 -27.96
CA SER A 252 33.06 -13.20 -28.63
C SER A 252 34.00 -11.99 -28.54
N PHE A 253 34.81 -11.89 -27.48
CA PHE A 253 35.81 -10.85 -27.32
C PHE A 253 37.01 -10.99 -28.27
N THR A 254 37.51 -12.21 -28.49
CA THR A 254 38.64 -12.44 -29.42
C THR A 254 38.29 -12.14 -30.87
N ARG A 255 37.01 -12.28 -31.26
CA ARG A 255 36.54 -11.93 -32.61
C ARG A 255 36.39 -10.42 -32.85
N SER A 256 36.47 -9.60 -31.80
CA SER A 256 36.34 -8.13 -31.87
C SER A 256 37.68 -7.41 -31.93
N MET A 257 38.82 -8.10 -31.77
CA MET A 257 40.16 -7.50 -31.82
C MET A 257 40.92 -7.78 -33.12
N ASP A 258 40.28 -8.43 -34.10
CA ASP A 258 40.79 -8.60 -35.48
C ASP A 258 40.17 -7.54 -36.44
N ILE A 259 40.21 -6.24 -36.07
CA ILE A 259 40.01 -5.10 -36.99
C ILE A 259 41.15 -4.10 -36.81
#